data_AF-A0A7H1ARQ8-F1
#
_entry.id   AF-A0A7H1ARQ8-F1
#
_cell.length_a   1.000
_cell.length_b   1.000
_cell.length_c   1.000
_cell.angle_alpha   90.00
_cell.angle_beta   90.00
_cell.angle_gamma   90.00
#
_symmetry.space_group_name_H-M   'P 1'
#
loop_
_entity.id
_entity.type
_entity.pdbx_description
1 polymer ?
#
loop_
_entity_poly.entity_id
_entity_poly.type
_entity_poly.pdbx_seq_one_letter_code
_entity_poly.pdbx_strand_id
1 'polypeptide(L)'
;MNPDQQQRDEQWQQVSRLFKMAMWLSACLALAAEAIHRLPMVKQLIEDERADDARAWVYVALMYLVSVPLLFLRMRRALSGFKPPDNSLSTRVFVASAGALICIGLIVLPVIVLEWGPSAALRGQSLYHLLSGNVLGTALVGGVLGYGAALAAWMLFCGVPKVVLR
;
A
#
# COMPACT_ATOMS: atom_id res chain seq x y z
N MET A 1 -23.20 22.58 11.08
CA MET A 1 -22.27 21.57 10.55
C MET A 1 -23.03 20.24 10.50
N ASN A 2 -23.04 19.52 9.38
CA ASN A 2 -23.86 18.32 9.23
C ASN A 2 -23.26 17.17 10.07
N PRO A 3 -23.99 16.55 11.01
CA PRO A 3 -23.47 15.48 11.88
C PRO A 3 -22.86 14.30 11.10
N ASP A 4 -23.40 13.98 9.92
CA ASP A 4 -22.86 12.94 9.05
C ASP A 4 -21.51 13.33 8.43
N GLN A 5 -21.23 14.62 8.25
CA GLN A 5 -19.94 15.09 7.76
C GLN A 5 -18.88 15.01 8.86
N GLN A 6 -19.22 15.44 10.07
CA GLN A 6 -18.33 15.36 11.22
C GLN A 6 -17.95 13.90 11.56
N GLN A 7 -18.91 12.98 11.52
CA GLN A 7 -18.64 11.56 11.76
C GLN A 7 -17.70 10.96 10.70
N ARG A 8 -17.85 11.35 9.43
CA ARG A 8 -16.95 10.91 8.35
C ARG A 8 -15.53 11.45 8.55
N ASP A 9 -15.39 12.71 8.92
CA ASP A 9 -14.10 13.33 9.14
C ASP A 9 -13.35 12.67 10.31
N GLU A 10 -14.05 12.34 11.41
CA GLU A 10 -13.50 11.60 12.55
C GLU A 10 -13.01 10.20 12.15
N GLN A 11 -13.78 9.47 11.33
CA GLN A 11 -13.38 8.16 10.83
C GLN A 11 -12.14 8.26 9.93
N TRP A 12 -12.07 9.25 9.05
CA TRP A 12 -10.90 9.50 8.21
C TRP A 12 -9.67 9.91 9.01
N GLN A 13 -9.85 10.67 10.10
CA GLN A 13 -8.75 10.96 11.01
C GLN A 13 -8.20 9.69 11.67
N GLN A 14 -9.05 8.72 12.03
CA GLN A 14 -8.58 7.45 12.57
C GLN A 14 -7.75 6.66 11.55
N VAL A 15 -8.17 6.66 10.28
CA VAL A 15 -7.43 6.03 9.18
C VAL A 15 -6.08 6.70 8.98
N SER A 16 -6.02 8.04 8.96
CA SER A 16 -4.77 8.80 8.84
C SER A 16 -3.80 8.51 9.99
N ARG A 17 -4.29 8.25 11.21
CA ARG A 17 -3.43 7.84 12.34
C ARG A 17 -2.76 6.48 12.11
N LEU A 18 -3.36 5.59 11.30
CA LEU A 18 -2.74 4.31 10.93
C LEU A 18 -1.48 4.49 10.08
N PHE A 19 -1.26 5.66 9.46
CA PHE A 19 -0.03 5.94 8.73
C PHE A 19 1.21 5.80 9.62
N LYS A 20 1.16 6.30 10.87
CA LYS A 20 2.27 6.13 11.83
C LYS A 20 2.56 4.66 12.11
N MET A 21 1.50 3.84 12.24
CA MET A 21 1.64 2.40 12.42
C MET A 21 2.24 1.73 11.18
N ALA A 22 1.84 2.15 9.98
CA ALA A 22 2.40 1.67 8.72
C ALA A 22 3.90 1.94 8.63
N MET A 23 4.36 3.13 9.04
CA MET A 23 5.79 3.47 9.07
C MET A 23 6.58 2.58 10.03
N TRP A 24 6.06 2.32 11.23
CA TRP A 24 6.70 1.41 12.19
C TRP A 24 6.76 -0.04 11.69
N LEU A 25 5.65 -0.54 11.15
CA LEU A 25 5.60 -1.87 10.53
C LEU A 25 6.60 -1.97 9.38
N SER A 26 6.66 -0.94 8.54
CA SER A 26 7.59 -0.88 7.43
C SER A 26 9.05 -0.93 7.89
N ALA A 27 9.41 -0.18 8.93
CA ALA A 27 10.76 -0.24 9.51
C ALA A 27 11.10 -1.65 10.01
N CYS A 28 10.19 -2.29 10.75
CA CYS A 28 10.38 -3.67 11.20
C CYS A 28 10.51 -4.66 10.05
N LEU A 29 9.68 -4.53 9.01
CA LEU A 29 9.73 -5.39 7.84
C LEU A 29 10.98 -5.17 6.98
N ALA A 30 11.48 -3.93 6.89
CA ALA A 30 12.73 -3.63 6.19
C ALA A 30 13.94 -4.27 6.90
N LEU A 31 13.98 -4.21 8.24
CA LEU A 31 15.00 -4.91 9.03
C LEU A 31 14.88 -6.43 8.91
N ALA A 32 13.65 -6.97 8.94
CA ALA A 32 13.41 -8.38 8.73
C ALA A 32 13.85 -8.83 7.33
N ALA A 33 13.54 -8.04 6.30
CA ALA A 33 13.96 -8.32 4.93
C ALA A 33 15.49 -8.31 4.78
N GLU A 34 16.17 -7.36 5.42
CA GLU A 34 17.64 -7.32 5.47
C GLU A 34 18.21 -8.56 6.17
N ALA A 35 17.62 -8.97 7.30
CA ALA A 35 18.05 -10.18 8.02
C ALA A 35 17.83 -11.46 7.20
N ILE A 36 16.67 -11.59 6.56
CA ILE A 36 16.31 -12.73 5.70
C ILE A 36 17.22 -12.79 4.47
N HIS A 37 17.49 -11.64 3.83
CA HIS A 37 18.39 -11.55 2.69
C HIS A 37 19.83 -12.02 3.02
N ARG A 38 20.27 -11.87 4.27
CA ARG A 38 21.59 -12.35 4.71
C ARG A 38 21.65 -13.86 4.93
N LEU A 39 20.52 -14.57 4.96
CA LEU A 39 20.49 -16.01 5.14
C LEU A 39 21.01 -16.74 3.89
N PRO A 40 21.84 -17.79 4.07
CA PRO A 40 22.47 -18.50 2.95
C PRO A 40 21.44 -19.18 2.01
N MET A 41 20.29 -19.57 2.54
CA MET A 41 19.20 -20.19 1.76
C MET A 41 18.55 -19.22 0.76
N VAL A 42 18.49 -17.93 1.09
CA VAL A 42 17.92 -16.90 0.19
C VAL A 42 18.90 -16.54 -0.91
N LYS A 43 20.21 -16.56 -0.60
CA LYS A 43 21.27 -16.39 -1.60
C LYS A 43 21.24 -17.48 -2.65
N GLN A 44 21.03 -18.74 -2.26
CA GLN A 44 20.91 -19.88 -3.18
C GLN A 44 19.63 -19.85 -4.04
N LEU A 45 18.56 -19.20 -3.56
CA LEU A 45 17.29 -19.12 -4.29
C LEU A 45 17.27 -17.99 -5.34
N ILE A 46 18.20 -17.03 -5.24
CA ILE A 46 18.24 -15.78 -6.05
C ILE A 46 19.59 -15.66 -6.77
N GLU A 47 20.13 -16.80 -7.23
CA GLU A 47 21.27 -16.84 -8.16
C GLU A 47 20.73 -16.59 -9.58
N ASP A 48 20.79 -15.35 -10.09
CA ASP A 48 21.36 -15.06 -11.42
C ASP A 48 21.26 -13.59 -11.88
N GLU A 49 20.20 -12.84 -11.60
CA GLU A 49 20.11 -11.43 -12.11
C GLU A 49 19.47 -10.44 -11.13
N ARG A 50 18.82 -10.94 -10.07
CA ARG A 50 18.08 -10.12 -9.08
C ARG A 50 18.74 -10.05 -7.71
N ALA A 51 19.98 -10.52 -7.59
CA ALA A 51 20.69 -10.59 -6.31
C ALA A 51 20.86 -9.19 -5.66
N ASP A 52 21.07 -8.15 -6.46
CA ASP A 52 21.24 -6.77 -5.97
C ASP A 52 19.93 -6.18 -5.40
N ASP A 53 18.77 -6.64 -5.88
CA ASP A 53 17.44 -6.17 -5.46
C ASP A 53 16.68 -7.17 -4.58
N ALA A 54 17.28 -8.33 -4.29
CA ALA A 54 16.66 -9.45 -3.58
C ALA A 54 16.02 -8.99 -2.26
N ARG A 55 16.68 -8.12 -1.51
CA ARG A 55 16.15 -7.52 -0.29
C ARG A 55 14.83 -6.77 -0.51
N ALA A 56 14.75 -5.96 -1.56
CA ALA A 56 13.58 -5.15 -1.85
C ALA A 56 12.39 -6.05 -2.23
N TRP A 57 12.65 -7.12 -2.98
CA TRP A 57 11.66 -8.15 -3.28
C TRP A 57 11.15 -8.88 -2.02
N VAL A 58 12.06 -9.30 -1.14
CA VAL A 58 11.69 -9.91 0.16
C VAL A 58 10.85 -8.93 0.98
N TYR A 59 11.24 -7.66 1.03
CA TYR A 59 10.47 -6.62 1.70
C TYR A 59 9.06 -6.48 1.12
N VAL A 60 8.92 -6.37 -0.20
CA VAL A 60 7.60 -6.23 -0.86
C VAL A 60 6.73 -7.46 -0.61
N ALA A 61 7.30 -8.67 -0.64
CA ALA A 61 6.59 -9.89 -0.28
C ALA A 61 6.07 -9.83 1.17
N LEU A 62 6.92 -9.48 2.14
CA LEU A 62 6.53 -9.32 3.54
C LEU A 62 5.47 -8.22 3.73
N MET A 63 5.57 -7.12 2.97
CA MET A 63 4.61 -6.04 3.00
C MET A 63 3.21 -6.55 2.58
N TYR A 64 3.09 -7.29 1.48
CA TYR A 64 1.80 -7.85 1.06
C TYR A 64 1.29 -8.98 1.95
N LEU A 65 2.17 -9.74 2.61
CA LEU A 65 1.78 -10.83 3.49
C LEU A 65 1.40 -10.35 4.90
N VAL A 66 2.00 -9.24 5.37
CA VAL A 66 1.90 -8.81 6.77
C VAL A 66 1.30 -7.42 6.89
N SER A 67 1.94 -6.38 6.35
CA SER A 67 1.52 -5.00 6.62
C SER A 67 0.22 -4.65 5.92
N VAL A 68 0.05 -5.03 4.65
CA VAL A 68 -1.17 -4.74 3.87
C VAL A 68 -2.40 -5.40 4.49
N PRO A 69 -2.42 -6.72 4.80
CA PRO A 69 -3.58 -7.35 5.45
C PRO A 69 -3.88 -6.75 6.82
N LEU A 70 -2.85 -6.49 7.63
CA LEU A 70 -3.03 -5.93 8.97
C LEU A 70 -3.63 -4.52 8.92
N LEU A 71 -3.11 -3.65 8.05
CA LEU A 71 -3.63 -2.30 7.84
C LEU A 71 -5.05 -2.33 7.24
N PHE A 72 -5.30 -3.22 6.27
CA PHE A 72 -6.63 -3.41 5.69
C PHE A 72 -7.66 -3.77 6.77
N LEU A 73 -7.36 -4.72 7.65
CA LEU A 73 -8.25 -5.11 8.75
C LEU A 73 -8.49 -3.97 9.74
N ARG A 74 -7.45 -3.19 10.05
CA ARG A 74 -7.57 -2.00 10.93
C ARG A 74 -8.43 -0.91 10.29
N MET A 75 -8.23 -0.62 9.01
CA MET A 75 -9.04 0.33 8.23
C MET A 75 -10.49 -0.13 8.16
N ARG A 76 -10.75 -1.42 7.92
CA ARG A 76 -12.09 -2.01 7.92
C ARG A 76 -12.82 -1.80 9.24
N ARG A 77 -12.12 -1.96 10.37
CA ARG A 77 -12.71 -1.69 11.70
C ARG A 77 -13.01 -0.21 11.89
N ALA A 78 -12.07 0.67 11.55
CA ALA A 78 -12.24 2.13 11.68
C ALA A 78 -13.38 2.68 10.81
N LEU A 79 -13.61 2.08 9.64
CA LEU A 79 -14.60 2.51 8.64
C LEU A 79 -15.86 1.61 8.59
N SER A 80 -16.10 0.82 9.65
CA SER A 80 -17.24 -0.11 9.71
C SER A 80 -18.58 0.61 9.51
N GLY A 81 -18.77 1.74 10.19
CA GLY A 81 -19.95 2.62 10.06
C GLY A 81 -19.88 3.67 8.95
N PHE A 82 -18.89 3.64 8.05
CA PHE A 82 -18.73 4.68 7.04
C PHE A 82 -19.92 4.70 6.07
N LYS A 83 -20.56 5.87 5.97
CA LYS A 83 -21.66 6.20 5.08
C LYS A 83 -21.13 7.09 3.93
N PRO A 84 -21.10 6.62 2.68
CA PRO A 84 -20.63 7.46 1.57
C PRO A 84 -21.54 8.68 1.34
N PRO A 85 -21.06 9.73 0.65
CA PRO A 85 -21.89 10.87 0.24
C PRO A 85 -23.05 10.40 -0.64
N ASP A 86 -24.19 11.08 -0.52
CA ASP A 86 -25.34 10.78 -1.37
C ASP A 86 -25.20 11.51 -2.70
N ASN A 87 -24.89 10.74 -3.75
CA ASN A 87 -24.64 11.24 -5.10
C ASN A 87 -25.64 10.61 -6.08
N SER A 88 -25.82 11.22 -7.25
CA SER A 88 -26.61 10.60 -8.33
C SER A 88 -25.95 9.30 -8.83
N LEU A 89 -26.76 8.40 -9.40
CA LEU A 89 -26.31 7.08 -9.85
C LEU A 89 -25.17 7.16 -10.88
N SER A 90 -25.22 8.14 -11.80
CA SER A 90 -24.16 8.37 -12.80
C SER A 90 -22.83 8.74 -12.15
N THR A 91 -22.84 9.64 -11.16
CA THR A 91 -21.65 10.03 -10.41
C THR A 91 -21.11 8.86 -9.60
N ARG A 92 -21.97 8.04 -8.99
CA ARG A 92 -21.56 6.85 -8.22
C ARG A 92 -20.84 5.84 -9.10
N VAL A 93 -21.38 5.53 -10.29
CA VAL A 93 -20.76 4.59 -11.23
C VAL A 93 -19.43 5.11 -11.76
N PHE A 94 -19.35 6.40 -12.14
CA PHE A 94 -18.10 6.99 -12.61
C PHE A 94 -17.00 6.99 -11.55
N VAL A 95 -17.33 7.41 -10.32
CA VAL A 95 -16.38 7.41 -9.20
C VAL A 95 -15.96 5.98 -8.84
N ALA A 96 -16.88 5.02 -8.90
CA ALA A 96 -16.59 3.62 -8.63
C ALA A 96 -15.64 3.01 -9.67
N SER A 97 -15.89 3.21 -10.97
CA SER A 97 -15.06 2.64 -12.04
C SER A 97 -13.69 3.30 -12.12
N ALA A 98 -13.64 4.64 -12.12
CA ALA A 98 -12.38 5.38 -12.11
C ALA A 98 -11.57 5.09 -10.83
N GLY A 99 -12.25 5.06 -9.68
CA GLY A 99 -11.64 4.74 -8.40
C GLY A 99 -11.09 3.32 -8.36
N ALA A 100 -11.81 2.33 -8.92
CA ALA A 100 -11.35 0.95 -8.98
C ALA A 100 -10.07 0.81 -9.80
N LEU A 101 -9.99 1.44 -10.97
CA LEU A 101 -8.79 1.44 -11.81
C LEU A 101 -7.58 2.04 -11.10
N ILE A 102 -7.76 3.19 -10.45
CA ILE A 102 -6.69 3.84 -9.67
C ILE A 102 -6.27 2.95 -8.49
N CYS A 103 -7.22 2.32 -7.79
CA CYS A 103 -6.91 1.45 -6.66
C CYS A 103 -6.11 0.21 -7.09
N ILE A 104 -6.48 -0.43 -8.21
CA ILE A 104 -5.71 -1.56 -8.76
C ILE A 104 -4.28 -1.11 -9.06
N GLY A 105 -4.11 0.06 -9.71
CA GLY A 105 -2.80 0.64 -9.95
C GLY A 105 -1.98 0.83 -8.67
N LEU A 106 -2.57 1.43 -7.64
CA LEU A 106 -1.90 1.66 -6.35
C LEU A 106 -1.55 0.36 -5.62
N ILE A 107 -2.40 -0.67 -5.72
CA ILE A 107 -2.14 -1.98 -5.12
C ILE A 107 -0.93 -2.64 -5.79
N VAL A 108 -0.78 -2.54 -7.12
CA VAL A 108 0.30 -3.22 -7.88
C VAL A 108 1.56 -2.36 -8.01
N LEU A 109 1.46 -1.05 -7.74
CA LEU A 109 2.55 -0.07 -7.86
C LEU A 109 3.89 -0.53 -7.24
N PRO A 110 3.96 -1.09 -6.03
CA PRO A 110 5.23 -1.57 -5.45
C PRO A 110 5.94 -2.61 -6.31
N VAL A 111 5.18 -3.51 -6.96
CA VAL A 111 5.73 -4.53 -7.86
C VAL A 111 6.19 -3.89 -9.17
N ILE A 112 5.41 -2.96 -9.73
CA ILE A 112 5.79 -2.23 -10.94
C ILE A 112 7.10 -1.45 -10.73
N VAL A 113 7.26 -0.83 -9.56
CA VAL A 113 8.48 -0.11 -9.20
C VAL A 113 9.70 -1.05 -9.16
N LEU A 114 9.56 -2.28 -8.69
CA LEU A 114 10.68 -3.23 -8.68
C LEU A 114 10.96 -3.84 -10.05
N GLU A 115 9.93 -4.16 -10.83
CA GLU A 115 10.12 -4.78 -12.16
C GLU A 115 10.60 -3.79 -13.22
N TRP A 116 10.01 -2.59 -13.26
CA TRP A 116 10.26 -1.63 -14.34
C TRP A 116 11.06 -0.40 -13.88
N GLY A 117 11.32 -0.29 -12.58
CA GLY A 117 12.14 0.75 -11.99
C GLY A 117 13.53 0.92 -12.60
N PRO A 118 14.28 -0.18 -12.86
CA PRO A 118 15.60 -0.09 -13.49
C PRO A 118 15.58 0.57 -14.87
N SER A 119 14.48 0.41 -15.62
CA SER A 119 14.31 0.91 -16.99
C SER A 119 13.42 2.17 -17.08
N ALA A 120 12.96 2.69 -15.94
CA ALA A 120 12.07 3.84 -15.90
C ALA A 120 12.83 5.16 -16.16
N ALA A 121 12.13 6.16 -16.70
CA ALA A 121 12.67 7.52 -16.81
C ALA A 121 13.08 8.08 -15.44
N LEU A 122 13.99 9.07 -15.39
CA LEU A 122 14.69 9.59 -14.19
C LEU A 122 13.89 9.59 -12.86
N ARG A 123 12.63 10.03 -12.86
CA ARG A 123 11.79 10.11 -11.65
C ARG A 123 11.27 8.74 -11.17
N GLY A 124 11.07 7.78 -12.07
CA GLY A 124 10.75 6.40 -11.69
C GLY A 124 11.97 5.65 -11.17
N GLN A 125 13.13 5.93 -11.77
CA GLN A 125 14.41 5.35 -11.36
C GLN A 125 14.82 5.79 -9.94
N SER A 126 14.53 7.04 -9.54
CA SER A 126 14.80 7.50 -8.18
C SER A 126 13.95 6.79 -7.12
N LEU A 127 12.69 6.49 -7.42
CA LEU A 127 11.81 5.75 -6.51
C LEU A 127 12.30 4.31 -6.31
N TYR A 128 12.74 3.69 -7.40
CA TYR A 128 13.38 2.37 -7.38
C TYR A 128 14.66 2.38 -6.55
N HIS A 129 15.59 3.31 -6.79
CA HIS A 129 16.83 3.40 -6.01
C HIS A 129 16.61 3.69 -4.53
N LEU A 130 15.56 4.44 -4.17
CA LEU A 130 15.19 4.63 -2.77
C LEU A 130 14.65 3.34 -2.15
N LEU A 131 13.86 2.57 -2.90
CA LEU A 131 13.27 1.32 -2.42
C LEU A 131 14.32 0.19 -2.32
N SER A 132 15.25 0.10 -3.27
CA SER A 132 16.24 -0.98 -3.35
C SER A 132 17.61 -0.64 -2.76
N GLY A 133 18.01 0.64 -2.74
CA GLY A 133 19.38 1.04 -2.41
C GLY A 133 19.77 0.87 -0.94
N ASN A 134 18.90 1.22 0.01
CA ASN A 134 19.20 1.06 1.44
C ASN A 134 17.95 0.78 2.29
N VAL A 135 18.16 0.16 3.47
CA VAL A 135 17.09 -0.26 4.40
C VAL A 135 16.20 0.90 4.83
N LEU A 136 16.77 2.09 5.05
CA LEU A 136 16.00 3.27 5.46
C LEU A 136 15.06 3.74 4.34
N GLY A 137 15.55 3.80 3.11
CA GLY A 137 14.77 4.13 1.93
C GLY A 137 13.68 3.10 1.67
N THR A 138 13.99 1.80 1.82
CA THR A 138 13.01 0.72 1.80
C THR A 138 11.90 0.93 2.84
N ALA A 139 12.28 1.24 4.09
CA ALA A 139 11.32 1.48 5.16
C ALA A 139 10.43 2.70 4.88
N LEU A 140 10.99 3.80 4.38
CA LEU A 140 10.25 5.02 4.11
C LEU A 140 9.30 4.87 2.91
N VAL A 141 9.86 4.51 1.75
CA VAL A 141 9.10 4.38 0.50
C VAL A 141 8.10 3.23 0.61
N GLY A 142 8.55 2.09 1.12
CA GLY A 142 7.71 0.93 1.33
C GLY A 142 6.58 1.17 2.34
N GLY A 143 6.79 2.01 3.35
CA GLY A 143 5.75 2.38 4.31
C GLY A 143 4.63 3.19 3.65
N VAL A 144 5.00 4.18 2.83
CA VAL A 144 4.05 4.98 2.05
C VAL A 144 3.30 4.11 1.04
N LEU A 145 4.03 3.29 0.29
CA LEU A 145 3.48 2.40 -0.72
C LEU A 145 2.56 1.33 -0.11
N GLY A 146 2.97 0.69 0.99
CA GLY A 146 2.18 -0.32 1.69
C GLY A 146 0.92 0.26 2.32
N TYR A 147 0.99 1.45 2.92
CA TYR A 147 -0.20 2.16 3.40
C TYR A 147 -1.16 2.50 2.25
N GLY A 148 -0.64 3.02 1.14
CA GLY A 148 -1.41 3.32 -0.06
C GLY A 148 -2.08 2.08 -0.64
N ALA A 149 -1.37 0.97 -0.74
CA ALA A 149 -1.90 -0.31 -1.21
C ALA A 149 -2.99 -0.85 -0.28
N ALA A 150 -2.81 -0.77 1.05
CA ALA A 150 -3.84 -1.19 2.01
C ALA A 150 -5.10 -0.32 1.93
N LEU A 151 -4.94 1.00 1.79
CA LEU A 151 -6.05 1.93 1.62
C LEU A 151 -6.79 1.69 0.30
N ALA A 152 -6.05 1.49 -0.80
CA ALA A 152 -6.58 1.17 -2.11
C ALA A 152 -7.34 -0.17 -2.10
N ALA A 153 -6.78 -1.20 -1.46
CA ALA A 153 -7.46 -2.48 -1.27
C ALA A 153 -8.77 -2.30 -0.48
N TRP A 154 -8.74 -1.53 0.61
CA TRP A 154 -9.96 -1.24 1.37
C TRP A 154 -11.00 -0.50 0.52
N MET A 155 -10.58 0.52 -0.24
CA MET A 155 -11.46 1.25 -1.15
C MET A 155 -12.07 0.31 -2.19
N LEU A 156 -11.27 -0.57 -2.79
CA LEU A 156 -11.73 -1.49 -3.83
C LEU A 156 -12.74 -2.52 -3.30
N PHE A 157 -12.44 -3.17 -2.15
CA PHE A 157 -13.25 -4.27 -1.63
C PHE A 157 -14.39 -3.84 -0.70
N CYS A 158 -14.30 -2.66 -0.07
CA CYS A 158 -15.29 -2.19 0.90
C CYS A 158 -15.89 -0.82 0.54
N GLY A 159 -15.08 0.10 0.01
CA GLY A 159 -15.53 1.44 -0.37
C GLY A 159 -16.44 1.46 -1.60
N VAL A 160 -15.97 0.90 -2.72
CA VAL A 160 -16.67 0.86 -4.01
C VAL A 160 -18.03 0.16 -3.89
N PRO A 161 -18.16 -1.03 -3.26
CA PRO A 161 -19.47 -1.65 -3.08
C PRO A 161 -20.45 -0.78 -2.28
N LYS A 162 -19.98 -0.07 -1.24
CA LYS A 162 -20.83 0.84 -0.45
C LYS A 162 -21.33 2.05 -1.26
N VAL A 163 -20.57 2.50 -2.25
CA VAL A 163 -20.94 3.63 -3.13
C VAL A 163 -21.92 3.18 -4.21
N VAL A 164 -21.75 1.98 -4.76
CA VAL A 164 -22.55 1.48 -5.90
C VAL A 164 -23.86 0.83 -5.45
N LEU A 165 -23.86 0.06 -4.36
CA LEU A 165 -25.01 -0.76 -3.92
C LEU A 165 -25.98 -0.04 -2.97
N ARG A 166 -25.82 1.27 -2.79
CA ARG A 166 -26.67 2.08 -1.91
C ARG A 166 -27.94 2.54 -2.61
#